data_AF-A0A349YF55-F1
#
_entry.id   AF-A0A349YF55-F1
#
_cell.length_a   1.000
_cell.length_b   1.000
_cell.length_c   1.000
_cell.angle_alpha   90.00
_cell.angle_beta   90.00
_cell.angle_gamma   90.00
#
_symmetry.space_group_name_H-M   'P 1'
#
loop_
_entity.id
_entity.type
_entity.pdbx_description
1 polymer ?
#
loop_
_entity_poly.entity_id
_entity_poly.type
_entity_poly.pdbx_seq_one_letter_code
_entity_poly.pdbx_strand_id
1 'polypeptide(L)'
;TVDVLSSQIDEVSGNYFVYASVKAWVYRDDGMFFESVAAVAPIQMRGDGPNETVAETDALVKAAAAASKEIVDQLSAAGIR
;
A
#
# COMPACT_ATOMS: atom_id res chain seq x y z
N THR A 1 3.76 -5.33 5.27
CA THR A 1 4.98 -5.43 4.45
C THR A 1 4.76 -4.70 3.15
N VAL A 2 5.85 -4.32 2.50
CA VAL A 2 5.85 -3.64 1.21
C VAL A 2 6.64 -4.51 0.24
N ASP A 3 6.14 -4.66 -0.98
CA ASP A 3 6.77 -5.40 -2.06
C ASP A 3 6.74 -4.53 -3.32
N VAL A 4 7.84 -4.43 -4.04
CA VAL A 4 7.98 -3.64 -5.27
C VAL A 4 8.47 -4.58 -6.37
N LEU A 5 7.68 -4.67 -7.44
CA LEU A 5 8.01 -5.47 -8.61
C LEU A 5 8.93 -4.69 -9.55
N SER A 6 9.73 -5.40 -10.36
CA SER A 6 10.68 -4.77 -11.29
C SER A 6 10.01 -3.79 -12.24
N SER A 7 10.71 -2.70 -12.55
CA SER A 7 10.24 -1.71 -13.51
C SER A 7 10.20 -2.25 -14.94
N GLN A 8 9.23 -1.76 -15.71
CA GLN A 8 9.08 -2.03 -17.13
C GLN A 8 8.88 -0.71 -17.86
N ILE A 9 9.22 -0.67 -19.15
CA ILE A 9 9.01 0.51 -19.99
C ILE A 9 7.67 0.32 -20.72
N ASP A 10 6.80 1.31 -20.61
CA ASP A 10 5.56 1.38 -21.36
C ASP A 10 5.87 1.78 -22.81
N GLU A 11 5.63 0.87 -23.77
CA GLU A 11 5.98 1.07 -25.18
C GLU A 11 5.21 2.21 -25.85
N VAL A 12 4.09 2.67 -25.27
CA VAL A 12 3.24 3.72 -25.85
C VAL A 12 3.68 5.10 -25.35
N SER A 13 3.95 5.23 -24.05
CA SER A 13 4.31 6.50 -23.43
C SER A 13 5.82 6.73 -23.29
N GLY A 14 6.63 5.68 -23.40
CA GLY A 14 8.08 5.72 -23.14
C GLY A 14 8.43 5.91 -21.66
N ASN A 15 7.44 5.89 -20.76
CA ASN A 15 7.63 6.03 -19.32
C ASN A 15 7.90 4.68 -18.67
N TYR A 16 8.54 4.71 -17.50
CA TYR A 16 8.67 3.54 -16.65
C TYR A 16 7.37 3.33 -15.88
N PHE A 17 6.95 2.09 -15.74
CA PHE A 17 5.90 1.69 -14.82
C PHE A 17 6.40 0.63 -13.85
N VAL A 18 5.90 0.70 -12.61
CA VAL A 18 6.24 -0.20 -11.51
C VAL A 18 4.94 -0.59 -10.81
N TYR A 19 4.86 -1.84 -10.36
CA TYR A 19 3.80 -2.29 -9.47
C TYR A 19 4.33 -2.41 -8.05
N ALA A 20 3.66 -1.77 -7.09
CA ALA A 20 3.96 -1.92 -5.68
C ALA A 20 2.76 -2.51 -4.95
N SER A 21 3.01 -3.45 -4.04
CA SER A 21 2.01 -4.11 -3.21
C SER A 21 2.25 -3.83 -1.74
N VAL A 22 1.24 -3.30 -1.06
CA VAL A 22 1.29 -3.01 0.38
C VAL A 22 0.25 -3.87 1.11
N LYS A 23 0.70 -4.56 2.18
CA LYS A 23 -0.17 -5.26 3.13
C LYS A 23 0.11 -4.78 4.54
N ALA A 24 -0.92 -4.66 5.38
CA ALA A 24 -0.77 -4.12 6.73
C ALA A 24 -1.69 -4.83 7.73
N TRP A 25 -1.23 -4.91 8.98
CA TRP A 25 -2.00 -5.38 10.12
C TRP A 25 -1.86 -4.37 11.23
N VAL A 26 -2.97 -4.06 11.88
CA VAL A 26 -3.01 -3.20 13.06
C VAL A 26 -3.37 -4.07 14.26
N TYR A 27 -2.53 -3.98 15.28
CA TYR A 27 -2.72 -4.65 16.55
C TYR A 27 -2.98 -3.61 17.64
N ARG A 28 -3.93 -3.90 18.52
CA ARG A 28 -4.12 -3.16 19.76
C ARG A 28 -3.50 -3.98 20.89
N ASP A 29 -2.73 -3.30 21.72
CA ASP A 29 -2.23 -3.84 22.97
C ASP A 29 -3.21 -3.48 24.09
N ASP A 30 -3.78 -4.49 24.75
CA ASP A 30 -4.66 -4.32 25.91
C ASP A 30 -3.94 -4.58 27.25
N GLY A 31 -2.62 -4.79 27.21
CA GLY A 31 -1.76 -5.08 28.36
C GLY A 31 -1.65 -6.56 28.71
N MET A 32 -2.44 -7.44 28.09
CA MET A 32 -2.36 -8.89 28.32
C MET A 32 -2.14 -9.68 27.02
N PHE A 33 -2.75 -9.26 25.90
CA PHE A 33 -2.57 -9.85 24.57
C PHE A 33 -2.63 -8.80 23.45
N PHE A 34 -2.02 -9.11 22.30
CA PHE A 34 -2.21 -8.32 21.08
C PHE A 34 -3.44 -8.82 20.34
N GLU A 35 -4.46 -7.97 20.19
CA GLU A 35 -5.63 -8.25 19.36
C GLU A 35 -5.48 -7.58 17.99
N SER A 36 -5.77 -8.30 16.91
CA SER A 36 -5.81 -7.69 15.57
C SER A 36 -7.11 -6.91 15.41
N VAL A 37 -6.99 -5.59 15.26
CA VAL A 37 -8.14 -4.67 15.18
C VAL A 37 -8.43 -4.19 13.76
N ALA A 38 -7.47 -4.31 12.84
CA ALA A 38 -7.66 -4.07 11.42
C ALA A 38 -6.63 -4.87 10.61
N ALA A 39 -7.02 -5.32 9.42
CA ALA A 39 -6.14 -6.02 8.50
C ALA A 39 -6.46 -5.64 7.06
N VAL A 40 -5.42 -5.25 6.33
CA VAL A 40 -5.52 -4.88 4.92
C VAL A 40 -4.88 -5.97 4.08
N ALA A 41 -5.69 -6.58 3.22
CA ALA A 41 -5.23 -7.50 2.20
C ALA A 41 -4.20 -6.82 1.28
N PRO A 42 -3.32 -7.56 0.58
CA PRO A 42 -2.35 -6.94 -0.33
C PRO A 42 -3.04 -6.07 -1.38
N ILE A 43 -2.77 -4.76 -1.34
CA ILE A 43 -3.24 -3.80 -2.34
C ILE A 43 -2.08 -3.50 -3.28
N GLN A 44 -2.25 -3.85 -4.55
CA GLN A 44 -1.28 -3.58 -5.59
C GLN A 44 -1.70 -2.35 -6.40
N MET A 45 -0.78 -1.42 -6.60
CA MET A 45 -0.98 -0.22 -7.41
C MET A 45 0.13 -0.07 -8.44
N ARG A 46 -0.25 0.45 -9.61
CA ARG A 46 0.69 0.86 -10.67
C ARG A 46 1.10 2.32 -10.44
N GLY A 47 2.41 2.54 -10.46
CA GLY A 47 3.01 3.87 -10.56
C GLY A 47 3.67 4.06 -11.91
N ASP A 48 3.66 5.29 -12.39
CA ASP A 48 4.23 5.68 -13.68
C ASP A 48 5.19 6.85 -13.49
N GLY A 49 6.30 6.87 -14.22
CA GLY A 49 7.29 7.91 -14.05
C GLY A 49 8.30 8.01 -15.20
N PRO A 50 9.00 9.15 -15.33
CA PRO A 50 10.05 9.34 -16.33
C PRO A 50 11.31 8.48 -16.07
N ASN A 51 11.42 7.88 -14.88
CA ASN A 51 12.44 6.90 -14.51
C ASN A 51 11.87 5.91 -13.50
N GLU A 52 12.58 4.80 -13.29
CA GLU A 52 12.21 3.72 -12.36
C GLU A 52 11.94 4.23 -10.95
N THR A 53 12.80 5.09 -10.38
CA THR A 53 12.64 5.60 -9.01
C THR A 53 11.36 6.42 -8.84
N VAL A 54 10.99 7.23 -9.84
CA VAL A 54 9.75 8.02 -9.79
C VAL A 54 8.53 7.11 -9.93
N ALA A 55 8.58 6.12 -10.83
CA ALA A 55 7.50 5.14 -11.00
C ALA A 55 7.29 4.30 -9.73
N GLU A 56 8.38 3.85 -9.09
CA GLU A 56 8.34 3.13 -7.82
C GLU A 56 7.74 3.97 -6.70
N THR A 57 8.22 5.22 -6.56
CA THR A 57 7.72 6.14 -5.53
C THR A 57 6.22 6.40 -5.70
N ASP A 58 5.77 6.62 -6.94
CA ASP A 58 4.36 6.82 -7.25
C ASP A 58 3.51 5.57 -6.94
N ALA A 59 4.01 4.38 -7.31
CA ALA A 59 3.34 3.11 -7.03
C ALA A 59 3.18 2.89 -5.51
N LEU A 60 4.25 3.14 -4.75
CA LEU A 60 4.28 3.03 -3.30
C LEU A 60 3.32 4.01 -2.63
N VAL A 61 3.33 5.27 -3.05
CA VAL A 61 2.43 6.30 -2.49
C VAL A 61 0.97 5.93 -2.74
N LYS A 62 0.62 5.48 -3.94
CA LYS A 62 -0.74 5.03 -4.28
C LYS A 62 -1.15 3.82 -3.43
N ALA A 63 -0.30 2.80 -3.33
CA ALA A 63 -0.59 1.59 -2.57
C ALA A 63 -0.70 1.88 -1.06
N ALA A 64 0.20 2.71 -0.52
CA ALA A 64 0.18 3.12 0.88
C ALA A 64 -1.03 3.98 1.22
N ALA A 65 -1.44 4.90 0.35
CA ALA A 65 -2.63 5.73 0.54
C ALA A 65 -3.90 4.88 0.57
N ALA A 66 -4.03 3.92 -0.35
CA ALA A 66 -5.15 2.99 -0.37
C ALA A 66 -5.18 2.10 0.88
N ALA A 67 -4.02 1.55 1.29
CA ALA A 67 -3.93 0.74 2.49
C ALA A 67 -4.26 1.54 3.76
N SER A 68 -3.77 2.78 3.87
CA SER A 68 -4.05 3.66 5.02
C SER A 68 -5.54 4.00 5.11
N LYS A 69 -6.17 4.26 3.96
CA LYS A 69 -7.62 4.51 3.91
C LYS A 69 -8.41 3.31 4.39
N GLU A 70 -8.09 2.11 3.90
CA GLU A 70 -8.77 0.87 4.33
C GLU A 70 -8.59 0.63 5.84
N ILE A 71 -7.40 0.87 6.40
CA ILE A 71 -7.18 0.78 7.85
C ILE A 71 -8.11 1.73 8.60
N VAL A 72 -8.16 3.00 8.20
CA VAL A 72 -8.99 4.01 8.87
C VAL A 72 -10.48 3.65 8.75
N ASP A 73 -10.92 3.19 7.59
CA ASP A 73 -12.30 2.78 7.36
C ASP A 73 -12.67 1.56 8.25
N GLN A 74 -11.78 0.57 8.37
CA GLN A 74 -11.97 -0.59 9.27
C GLN A 74 -11.96 -0.21 10.76
N LEU A 75 -11.02 0.64 11.19
CA LEU A 75 -10.96 1.14 12.56
C LEU A 75 -12.21 1.94 12.91
N SER A 76 -12.66 2.82 12.01
CA SER A 76 -13.87 3.62 12.20
C SER A 76 -15.12 2.74 12.29
N ALA A 77 -15.23 1.70 11.44
CA ALA A 77 -16.32 0.73 11.49
C ALA A 77 -16.32 -0.08 12.79
N ALA A 78 -15.15 -0.35 13.36
CA ALA A 78 -14.99 -0.98 14.66
C ALA A 78 -15.24 -0.02 15.86
N GLY A 79 -15.59 1.24 15.60
CA GLY A 79 -15.82 2.26 16.63
C GLY A 79 -14.54 2.77 17.30
N ILE A 80 -13.38 2.52 16.68
CA ILE A 80 -12.06 2.94 17.13
C ILE A 80 -11.76 4.28 16.46
N ARG A 81 -11.56 5.34 17.26
CA ARG A 81 -11.23 6.70 16.80
C ARG A 81 -9.88 7.14 17.30
#